data_AF-A0A1I7YMT9-F1
#
_entry.id   AF-A0A1I7YMT9-F1
#
_cell.length_a   1.000
_cell.length_b   1.000
_cell.length_c   1.000
_cell.angle_alpha   90.00
_cell.angle_beta   90.00
_cell.angle_gamma   90.00
#
_symmetry.space_group_name_H-M   'P 1'
#
loop_
_entity.id
_entity.type
_entity.pdbx_description
1 polymer ?
#
loop_
_entity_poly.entity_id
_entity_poly.type
_entity_poly.pdbx_seq_one_letter_code
_entity_poly.pdbx_strand_id
1 'polypeptide(L)'
;MWTRDGNSSSHVFLGHPFLRVTNIDIPYSIKHSDELLLIVCRRRPYLQRWKSTVNLPVTDNLYLPPLARHAFLPPFHNVWYRTVGESSFNSPHHLCNLPTSHIIHLISTAMEEQRRYRFSRHLMMIIGRASGRDLLSFPLPRRGCLPLQTLLPPGLLYYVVVLELVPAMVSAAFVYAVNFIGLAIAALTVRPPLPAEDPRLLIGELDTIQNVNQVMEKFFAGTNSTTLEQWHEALPTDEEKEQMTQLVADLLNAEDFYELDDAWLRKKFPTIAASAFMTILMKGNYVMVHERHVVSGKFPRMWGYIIIANKHHFKRNLHHSAAHFQSDGDVCNEAAAVFEQTGSRTLVVAGASRYAVKGNNPSPCQKSSQIADAAHSCDVMFHTLNLAVLSAVKQNRDENVFLQWHGMAETSCSASPVFISTGAHGSHPIYDRSIPANKLASVLNAHMGKVVAHTPRTDKTCKLIATTNVFGRAVYGVPVHRLCYTKAKNEDITGQFVHIEQKRKFRDNWNIWADVISEVFARTGGAERYRNQGKSAF
;
A
#
# COMPACT_ATOMS: atom_id res chain seq x y z
N MET A 1 1.59 -55.85 -51.86
CA MET A 1 0.46 -56.55 -51.23
C MET A 1 -0.43 -55.47 -50.61
N TRP A 2 -1.54 -55.08 -51.26
CA TRP A 2 -2.84 -55.79 -51.27
C TRP A 2 -3.48 -55.77 -49.87
N THR A 3 -4.72 -55.30 -49.61
CA THR A 3 -5.96 -55.12 -50.42
C THR A 3 -6.97 -54.28 -49.59
N ARG A 4 -7.68 -53.29 -50.19
CA ARG A 4 -9.11 -53.30 -50.65
C ARG A 4 -10.16 -53.47 -49.54
N ASP A 5 -11.36 -52.89 -49.53
CA ASP A 5 -12.19 -51.93 -50.30
C ASP A 5 -13.36 -51.60 -49.32
N GLY A 6 -14.12 -50.49 -49.29
CA GLY A 6 -14.62 -49.58 -50.31
C GLY A 6 -16.15 -49.47 -50.11
N ASN A 7 -16.71 -48.27 -49.94
CA ASN A 7 -17.81 -47.83 -50.81
C ASN A 7 -18.19 -46.34 -50.61
N SER A 8 -18.39 -45.72 -51.76
CA SER A 8 -18.82 -44.37 -52.05
C SER A 8 -20.34 -44.19 -51.97
N SER A 9 -20.80 -42.98 -51.69
CA SER A 9 -21.84 -42.34 -52.51
C SER A 9 -21.86 -40.82 -52.31
N SER A 10 -21.83 -40.14 -53.44
CA SER A 10 -21.90 -38.70 -53.65
C SER A 10 -23.33 -38.31 -53.99
N HIS A 11 -23.80 -37.14 -53.53
CA HIS A 11 -24.82 -36.37 -54.24
C HIS A 11 -24.53 -34.87 -54.19
N VAL A 12 -24.92 -34.25 -55.29
CA VAL A 12 -24.57 -32.93 -55.82
C VAL A 12 -25.59 -31.87 -55.40
N PHE A 13 -25.08 -30.64 -55.31
CA PHE A 13 -25.69 -29.31 -55.35
C PHE A 13 -27.10 -29.13 -55.92
N LEU A 14 -27.82 -28.15 -55.36
CA LEU A 14 -28.52 -26.98 -55.96
C LEU A 14 -28.99 -26.15 -54.74
N GLY A 15 -28.97 -24.82 -54.61
CA GLY A 15 -28.84 -23.67 -55.50
C GLY A 15 -29.52 -22.50 -54.76
N HIS A 16 -28.81 -21.37 -54.62
CA HIS A 16 -29.22 -20.04 -54.11
C HIS A 16 -30.59 -19.53 -54.66
N PRO A 17 -31.22 -18.40 -54.20
CA PRO A 17 -30.55 -17.13 -53.87
C PRO A 17 -31.24 -16.01 -53.00
N PHE A 18 -30.50 -14.90 -52.85
CA PHE A 18 -30.87 -13.48 -52.59
C PHE A 18 -31.19 -12.93 -51.16
N LEU A 19 -30.18 -12.24 -50.61
CA LEU A 19 -30.13 -10.81 -50.19
C LEU A 19 -31.27 -10.20 -49.34
N ARG A 20 -30.88 -9.70 -48.15
CA ARG A 20 -31.15 -8.31 -47.74
C ARG A 20 -30.05 -7.79 -46.81
N VAL A 21 -29.23 -6.90 -47.34
CA VAL A 21 -28.42 -5.96 -46.58
C VAL A 21 -29.35 -4.82 -46.18
N THR A 22 -29.52 -4.58 -44.89
CA THR A 22 -30.16 -3.36 -44.39
C THR A 22 -29.09 -2.47 -43.78
N ASN A 23 -28.81 -1.37 -44.48
CA ASN A 23 -28.24 -0.16 -43.91
C ASN A 23 -29.04 0.24 -42.67
N ILE A 24 -28.35 0.49 -41.56
CA ILE A 24 -28.90 1.27 -40.45
C ILE A 24 -28.32 2.67 -40.61
N ASP A 25 -29.14 3.54 -41.20
CA ASP A 25 -28.93 4.97 -41.19
C ASP A 25 -29.11 5.50 -39.77
N ILE A 26 -28.18 6.38 -39.41
CA ILE A 26 -28.20 7.25 -38.23
C ILE A 26 -29.20 8.38 -38.51
N PRO A 27 -30.08 8.69 -37.55
CA PRO A 27 -30.48 10.08 -37.41
C PRO A 27 -30.52 10.50 -35.93
N TYR A 28 -29.76 11.53 -35.57
CA TYR A 28 -30.30 12.85 -35.23
C TYR A 28 -29.21 13.75 -34.63
N SER A 29 -29.12 14.96 -35.19
CA SER A 29 -28.44 16.09 -34.59
C SER A 29 -29.25 16.59 -33.38
N ILE A 30 -28.61 16.88 -32.26
CA ILE A 30 -29.19 17.73 -31.22
C ILE A 30 -28.39 19.03 -31.18
N LYS A 31 -29.10 20.10 -31.51
CA LYS A 31 -28.71 21.49 -31.39
C LYS A 31 -28.47 21.86 -29.93
N HIS A 32 -27.53 22.79 -29.73
CA HIS A 32 -27.40 23.57 -28.51
C HIS A 32 -28.75 24.16 -28.07
N SER A 33 -29.11 23.91 -26.81
CA SER A 33 -30.08 24.72 -26.07
C SER A 33 -29.44 25.14 -24.76
N ASP A 34 -29.23 26.45 -24.63
CA ASP A 34 -28.98 27.12 -23.36
C ASP A 34 -30.21 26.95 -22.47
N GLU A 35 -30.08 26.22 -21.36
CA GLU A 35 -31.08 26.23 -20.30
C GLU A 35 -30.48 26.83 -19.02
N LEU A 36 -31.07 27.96 -18.62
CA LEU A 36 -30.90 28.60 -17.33
C LEU A 36 -31.19 27.60 -16.20
N LEU A 37 -30.20 27.38 -15.34
CA LEU A 37 -30.39 26.70 -14.07
C LEU A 37 -31.10 27.65 -13.08
N LEU A 38 -32.41 27.50 -12.93
CA LEU A 38 -33.19 28.16 -11.88
C LEU A 38 -32.96 27.43 -10.54
N ILE A 39 -32.13 28.00 -9.66
CA ILE A 39 -31.95 27.49 -8.30
C ILE A 39 -33.19 27.85 -7.47
N VAL A 40 -34.09 26.88 -7.29
CA VAL A 40 -35.18 26.99 -6.32
C VAL A 40 -34.69 26.48 -4.96
N CYS A 41 -34.30 27.40 -4.10
CA CYS A 41 -34.05 27.13 -2.68
C CYS A 41 -35.36 26.80 -1.96
N ARG A 42 -35.68 25.52 -1.81
CA ARG A 42 -36.73 25.06 -0.89
C ARG A 42 -36.13 24.76 0.48
N ARG A 43 -36.32 25.68 1.44
CA ARG A 43 -36.19 25.40 2.88
C ARG A 43 -37.21 24.33 3.28
N ARG A 44 -36.76 23.25 3.91
CA ARG A 44 -37.63 22.39 4.74
C ARG A 44 -37.21 22.48 6.21
N PRO A 45 -38.17 22.51 7.15
CA PRO A 45 -37.88 22.70 8.56
C PRO A 45 -37.67 21.38 9.31
N TYR A 46 -36.85 21.48 10.35
CA TYR A 46 -36.81 20.73 11.62
C TYR A 46 -37.72 19.48 11.74
N LEU A 47 -37.09 18.32 11.96
CA LEU A 47 -37.75 17.12 12.49
C LEU A 47 -37.56 17.03 14.00
N GLN A 48 -38.70 17.05 14.69
CA GLN A 48 -38.86 16.82 16.12
C GLN A 48 -38.53 15.38 16.51
N ARG A 49 -37.93 15.27 17.70
CA ARG A 49 -37.57 14.06 18.42
C ARG A 49 -38.85 13.34 18.88
N TRP A 50 -39.18 12.21 18.26
CA TRP A 50 -40.21 11.29 18.77
C TRP A 50 -39.59 10.34 19.81
N LYS A 51 -40.08 10.40 21.05
CA LYS A 51 -39.93 9.33 22.04
C LYS A 51 -41.17 8.46 21.95
N SER A 52 -41.02 7.22 21.50
CA SER A 52 -42.05 6.18 21.64
C SER A 52 -41.56 5.12 22.60
N THR A 53 -42.15 5.11 23.78
CA THR A 53 -42.09 4.05 24.78
C THR A 53 -42.90 2.86 24.25
N VAL A 54 -42.28 1.69 24.09
CA VAL A 54 -42.97 0.44 23.78
C VAL A 54 -42.91 -0.44 25.02
N ASN A 55 -44.08 -0.75 25.55
CA ASN A 55 -44.31 -1.75 26.60
C ASN A 55 -44.19 -3.16 25.99
N LEU A 56 -43.39 -4.03 26.59
CA LEU A 56 -43.37 -5.47 26.31
C LEU A 56 -44.09 -6.22 27.45
N PRO A 57 -44.90 -7.25 27.15
CA PRO A 57 -45.49 -8.09 28.17
C PRO A 57 -44.52 -9.18 28.64
N VAL A 58 -44.60 -9.42 29.95
CA VAL A 58 -43.93 -10.48 30.71
C VAL A 58 -44.56 -11.83 30.40
N THR A 59 -43.75 -12.86 30.14
CA THR A 59 -44.14 -14.26 30.34
C THR A 59 -43.03 -15.02 31.03
N ASP A 60 -43.41 -15.64 32.15
CA ASP A 60 -42.60 -16.45 33.05
C ASP A 60 -42.34 -17.88 32.55
N ASN A 61 -41.36 -18.50 33.22
CA ASN A 61 -41.07 -19.94 33.38
C ASN A 61 -40.05 -20.58 32.41
N LEU A 62 -38.84 -20.86 32.91
CA LEU A 62 -38.39 -22.24 33.21
C LEU A 62 -37.01 -22.31 33.89
N TYR A 63 -37.03 -22.87 35.11
CA TYR A 63 -36.04 -23.67 35.84
C TYR A 63 -34.51 -23.57 35.56
N LEU A 64 -33.81 -23.16 36.64
CA LEU A 64 -32.39 -23.35 37.04
C LEU A 64 -32.00 -24.84 37.24
N PRO A 65 -30.71 -25.27 37.35
CA PRO A 65 -29.73 -24.82 38.39
C PRO A 65 -28.21 -24.94 38.02
N PRO A 66 -27.23 -24.88 38.97
CA PRO A 66 -26.52 -23.66 39.38
C PRO A 66 -24.96 -23.78 39.37
N LEU A 67 -24.28 -22.72 39.89
CA LEU A 67 -22.84 -22.54 40.25
C LEU A 67 -22.08 -21.63 39.25
N ALA A 68 -21.33 -20.59 39.62
CA ALA A 68 -20.67 -20.22 40.87
C ALA A 68 -20.57 -18.69 41.07
N ARG A 69 -20.33 -18.28 42.32
CA ARG A 69 -20.31 -16.89 42.83
C ARG A 69 -18.93 -16.22 42.77
N HIS A 70 -18.98 -14.88 42.92
CA HIS A 70 -17.96 -13.89 43.33
C HIS A 70 -17.17 -13.24 42.15
N ALA A 71 -17.05 -11.91 42.04
CA ALA A 71 -16.83 -10.90 43.07
C ALA A 71 -17.40 -9.49 42.75
N PHE A 72 -17.42 -8.66 43.81
CA PHE A 72 -17.94 -7.30 43.97
C PHE A 72 -17.23 -6.21 43.13
N LEU A 73 -17.98 -5.17 42.72
CA LEU A 73 -17.49 -3.81 42.49
C LEU A 73 -18.52 -2.79 43.02
N PRO A 74 -18.11 -1.68 43.69
CA PRO A 74 -19.03 -0.66 44.22
C PRO A 74 -19.34 0.45 43.19
N PRO A 75 -20.41 1.26 43.40
CA PRO A 75 -20.91 2.19 42.41
C PRO A 75 -20.18 3.54 42.44
N PHE A 76 -19.92 4.11 41.26
CA PHE A 76 -19.44 5.49 41.11
C PHE A 76 -20.59 6.49 41.18
N HIS A 77 -20.33 7.56 41.93
CA HIS A 77 -21.19 8.72 42.14
C HIS A 77 -21.39 9.55 40.85
N ASN A 78 -22.64 9.97 40.64
CA ASN A 78 -23.02 11.03 39.71
C ASN A 78 -22.45 12.38 40.17
N VAL A 79 -21.65 13.02 39.32
CA VAL A 79 -21.28 14.45 39.47
C VAL A 79 -21.92 15.22 38.33
N TRP A 80 -22.86 16.09 38.70
CA TRP A 80 -23.43 17.12 37.84
C TRP A 80 -22.44 18.28 37.73
N TYR A 81 -22.00 18.62 36.52
CA TYR A 81 -21.43 19.94 36.24
C TYR A 81 -22.45 20.80 35.49
N ARG A 82 -22.76 21.92 36.14
CA ARG A 82 -23.57 23.03 35.67
C ARG A 82 -22.62 24.00 34.96
N THR A 83 -22.68 24.10 33.63
CA THR A 83 -22.00 25.17 32.91
C THR A 83 -22.93 26.37 32.75
N VAL A 84 -22.37 27.53 33.06
CA VAL A 84 -22.99 28.85 33.09
C VAL A 84 -22.68 29.56 31.77
N GLY A 85 -23.73 30.14 31.19
CA GLY A 85 -23.81 31.24 30.23
C GLY A 85 -22.60 31.57 29.34
N GLU A 86 -22.78 31.36 28.03
CA GLU A 86 -22.07 32.13 27.00
C GLU A 86 -22.96 33.26 26.49
N SER A 87 -22.43 34.47 26.62
CA SER A 87 -22.94 35.72 26.10
C SER A 87 -22.54 35.90 24.63
N SER A 88 -23.52 36.32 23.86
CA SER A 88 -23.42 36.88 22.51
C SER A 88 -22.43 38.04 22.42
N PHE A 89 -21.55 38.04 21.42
CA PHE A 89 -21.03 39.28 20.85
C PHE A 89 -20.83 39.17 19.33
N ASN A 90 -21.16 40.29 18.69
CA ASN A 90 -21.38 40.49 17.26
C ASN A 90 -20.10 40.48 16.41
N SER A 91 -20.32 40.18 15.13
CA SER A 91 -19.49 40.44 13.95
C SER A 91 -18.87 41.85 13.94
N PRO A 92 -17.79 42.04 13.14
CA PRO A 92 -17.98 42.97 12.02
C PRO A 92 -17.48 42.48 10.66
N HIS A 93 -18.08 43.10 9.66
CA HIS A 93 -17.94 42.97 8.22
C HIS A 93 -16.60 43.45 7.63
N HIS A 94 -16.31 42.90 6.44
CA HIS A 94 -15.66 43.47 5.24
C HIS A 94 -14.37 44.29 5.39
N LEU A 95 -13.32 43.84 4.67
CA LEU A 95 -12.47 44.66 3.78
C LEU A 95 -11.54 43.75 2.95
N CYS A 96 -11.95 43.43 1.72
CA CYS A 96 -11.06 42.94 0.66
C CYS A 96 -11.05 44.01 -0.44
N ASN A 97 -9.90 44.67 -0.63
CA ASN A 97 -9.38 45.26 -1.88
C ASN A 97 -8.39 46.38 -1.54
N LEU A 98 -7.08 46.10 -1.63
CA LEU A 98 -6.06 47.13 -1.86
C LEU A 98 -4.94 46.60 -2.79
N PRO A 99 -4.30 47.47 -3.59
CA PRO A 99 -3.55 47.12 -4.80
C PRO A 99 -2.02 47.00 -4.58
N THR A 100 -1.38 46.42 -5.58
CA THR A 100 0.03 46.02 -5.73
C THR A 100 1.06 47.18 -5.78
N SER A 101 0.96 48.21 -4.93
CA SER A 101 1.89 49.36 -4.94
C SER A 101 2.67 49.59 -3.63
N HIS A 102 2.65 48.67 -2.67
CA HIS A 102 3.31 48.83 -1.36
C HIS A 102 4.45 47.82 -1.06
N ILE A 103 5.03 47.19 -2.09
CA ILE A 103 6.16 46.26 -1.93
C ILE A 103 7.52 46.92 -2.26
N ILE A 104 7.54 48.12 -2.86
CA ILE A 104 8.79 48.77 -3.27
C ILE A 104 9.36 49.71 -2.18
N HIS A 105 8.60 50.06 -1.13
CA HIS A 105 9.09 50.99 -0.10
C HIS A 105 9.80 50.32 1.10
N LEU A 106 9.73 48.99 1.24
CA LEU A 106 10.35 48.24 2.35
C LEU A 106 11.75 47.69 2.03
N ILE A 107 12.20 47.76 0.78
CA ILE A 107 13.55 47.32 0.36
C ILE A 107 14.53 48.49 0.30
N SER A 108 14.05 49.74 0.27
CA SER A 108 14.92 50.94 0.22
C SER A 108 15.48 51.37 1.58
N THR A 109 14.93 50.91 2.70
CA THR A 109 15.34 51.36 4.05
C THR A 109 16.35 50.43 4.72
N ALA A 110 16.66 49.28 4.12
CA ALA A 110 17.60 48.29 4.67
C ALA A 110 19.03 48.38 4.08
N MET A 111 19.27 49.25 3.10
CA MET A 111 20.57 49.36 2.42
C MET A 111 21.32 50.68 2.67
N GLU A 112 20.84 51.53 3.58
CA GLU A 112 21.47 52.83 3.87
C GLU A 112 22.03 52.94 5.30
N GLU A 113 22.24 51.81 5.98
CA GLU A 113 22.75 51.77 7.36
C GLU A 113 24.03 50.91 7.55
N GLN A 114 24.85 50.78 6.50
CA GLN A 114 26.17 50.10 6.59
C GLN A 114 27.38 50.92 6.13
N ARG A 115 27.22 52.25 5.99
CA ARG A 115 28.37 53.15 5.74
C ARG A 115 28.42 54.27 6.77
N ARG A 116 28.92 53.96 7.97
CA ARG A 116 29.63 54.87 8.88
C ARG A 116 29.98 54.08 10.14
N TYR A 117 31.26 53.80 10.37
CA TYR A 117 31.97 54.07 11.63
C TYR A 117 33.43 53.57 11.51
N ARG A 118 34.37 54.51 11.68
CA ARG A 118 35.80 54.28 11.83
C ARG A 118 36.17 54.35 13.32
N PHE A 119 37.10 53.49 13.72
CA PHE A 119 38.09 53.58 14.82
C PHE A 119 37.62 53.80 16.27
N SER A 120 37.94 52.83 17.15
CA SER A 120 39.04 53.04 18.11
C SER A 120 39.56 51.74 18.73
N ARG A 121 40.80 51.83 19.23
CA ARG A 121 41.73 50.80 19.72
C ARG A 121 41.24 50.06 20.98
N HIS A 122 41.70 48.82 21.19
CA HIS A 122 42.40 48.41 22.42
C HIS A 122 43.26 47.16 22.20
N LEU A 123 44.35 47.14 22.94
CA LEU A 123 45.51 46.25 22.98
C LEU A 123 45.23 45.07 23.94
N MET A 124 45.61 43.83 23.60
CA MET A 124 46.17 42.91 24.61
C MET A 124 46.87 41.68 24.00
N MET A 125 48.06 41.41 24.53
CA MET A 125 48.94 40.26 24.32
C MET A 125 48.27 38.91 24.61
N ILE A 126 48.64 37.86 23.87
CA ILE A 126 48.71 36.50 24.42
C ILE A 126 50.05 35.86 24.03
N ILE A 127 50.86 35.65 25.05
CA ILE A 127 51.95 34.66 25.13
C ILE A 127 51.31 33.36 25.62
N GLY A 128 51.66 32.21 25.06
CA GLY A 128 51.23 30.92 25.64
C GLY A 128 51.58 29.68 24.83
N ARG A 129 52.66 29.00 25.25
CA ARG A 129 53.07 27.63 24.90
C ARG A 129 51.96 26.60 25.13
N ALA A 130 51.97 25.52 24.35
CA ALA A 130 51.44 24.21 24.77
C ALA A 130 52.46 23.10 24.48
N SER A 131 52.79 22.31 25.50
CA SER A 131 53.52 21.04 25.42
C SER A 131 52.93 20.04 26.43
N GLY A 132 53.09 18.74 26.13
CA GLY A 132 52.87 17.59 27.04
C GLY A 132 51.52 16.89 26.81
N ARG A 133 51.44 15.70 26.19
CA ARG A 133 51.92 14.33 26.52
C ARG A 133 50.80 13.46 27.12
N ASP A 134 50.52 12.38 26.38
CA ASP A 134 50.19 10.98 26.74
C ASP A 134 49.45 10.67 28.03
N LEU A 135 48.35 9.91 27.92
CA LEU A 135 47.96 8.84 28.86
C LEU A 135 47.08 7.78 28.16
N LEU A 136 47.67 6.57 28.05
CA LEU A 136 47.09 5.23 28.19
C LEU A 136 46.22 4.58 27.09
N SER A 137 46.81 3.52 26.55
CA SER A 137 46.33 2.48 25.64
C SER A 137 46.01 1.15 26.36
N PHE A 138 45.21 0.29 25.68
CA PHE A 138 45.19 -1.21 25.61
C PHE A 138 43.74 -1.78 25.62
N PRO A 139 43.46 -3.01 25.14
CA PRO A 139 43.81 -3.65 23.85
C PRO A 139 42.57 -4.24 23.12
N LEU A 140 42.71 -4.57 21.82
CA LEU A 140 41.77 -5.45 21.09
C LEU A 140 42.53 -6.67 20.55
N PRO A 141 41.99 -7.90 20.64
CA PRO A 141 42.67 -9.10 20.17
C PRO A 141 42.48 -9.29 18.66
N ARG A 142 43.57 -9.56 17.94
CA ARG A 142 43.56 -10.18 16.60
C ARG A 142 44.26 -11.53 16.68
N ARG A 143 43.54 -12.59 16.27
CA ARG A 143 44.14 -13.86 15.87
C ARG A 143 44.61 -13.73 14.42
N GLY A 144 45.87 -14.03 14.19
CA GLY A 144 46.47 -14.09 12.86
C GLY A 144 46.36 -15.47 12.22
N CYS A 145 46.33 -15.47 10.90
CA CYS A 145 46.95 -16.48 10.04
C CYS A 145 47.57 -15.72 8.84
N LEU A 146 48.87 -15.92 8.64
CA LEU A 146 49.67 -15.65 7.44
C LEU A 146 50.29 -17.01 7.03
N PRO A 147 50.90 -17.19 5.85
CA PRO A 147 51.14 -16.24 4.76
C PRO A 147 50.84 -16.78 3.34
N LEU A 148 50.85 -15.91 2.34
CA LEU A 148 51.60 -16.19 1.11
C LEU A 148 52.12 -14.87 0.51
N GLN A 149 53.43 -14.84 0.28
CA GLN A 149 54.18 -13.73 -0.30
C GLN A 149 53.92 -13.64 -1.82
N THR A 150 53.86 -12.42 -2.35
CA THR A 150 54.53 -12.06 -3.61
C THR A 150 54.75 -10.56 -3.68
N LEU A 151 56.01 -10.19 -3.93
CA LEU A 151 56.52 -8.84 -4.13
C LEU A 151 56.05 -8.24 -5.46
N LEU A 152 55.87 -6.91 -5.50
CA LEU A 152 56.36 -5.96 -6.52
C LEU A 152 55.98 -4.50 -6.09
N PRO A 153 56.69 -3.45 -6.57
CA PRO A 153 57.06 -2.26 -5.78
C PRO A 153 56.18 -1.02 -6.02
N PRO A 154 56.29 0.02 -5.16
CA PRO A 154 55.62 1.30 -5.36
C PRO A 154 56.39 2.21 -6.33
N GLY A 155 55.77 2.54 -7.46
CA GLY A 155 56.16 3.65 -8.33
C GLY A 155 55.57 4.97 -7.81
N LEU A 156 56.42 5.82 -7.24
CA LEU A 156 56.12 7.21 -6.91
C LEU A 156 56.33 8.06 -8.18
N LEU A 157 55.23 8.52 -8.78
CA LEU A 157 55.28 9.54 -9.82
C LEU A 157 55.43 10.93 -9.17
N TYR A 158 56.64 11.46 -9.30
CA TYR A 158 56.95 12.88 -9.15
C TYR A 158 56.20 13.68 -10.23
N TYR A 159 55.29 14.56 -9.84
CA TYR A 159 54.96 15.74 -10.66
C TYR A 159 55.72 16.93 -10.09
N VAL A 160 56.89 17.17 -10.68
CA VAL A 160 57.60 18.44 -10.61
C VAL A 160 56.88 19.37 -11.60
N VAL A 161 56.04 20.27 -11.09
CA VAL A 161 55.64 21.45 -11.86
C VAL A 161 56.64 22.54 -11.56
N VAL A 162 57.52 22.76 -12.53
CA VAL A 162 58.39 23.92 -12.64
C VAL A 162 57.51 25.16 -12.80
N LEU A 163 57.52 26.05 -11.81
CA LEU A 163 57.03 27.43 -11.97
C LEU A 163 58.25 28.34 -12.00
N GLU A 164 58.69 28.63 -13.22
CA GLU A 164 59.65 29.69 -13.50
C GLU A 164 59.04 31.06 -13.13
N LEU A 165 59.87 31.85 -12.47
CA LEU A 165 59.65 33.25 -12.12
C LEU A 165 59.66 34.12 -13.37
N VAL A 166 58.52 34.71 -13.70
CA VAL A 166 58.45 35.97 -14.47
C VAL A 166 57.68 37.00 -13.65
N PRO A 167 58.24 38.18 -13.36
CA PRO A 167 57.55 39.22 -12.62
C PRO A 167 56.67 40.02 -13.59
N ALA A 168 55.39 39.67 -13.66
CA ALA A 168 54.38 40.57 -14.21
C ALA A 168 53.28 40.73 -13.15
N MET A 169 53.31 41.88 -12.48
CA MET A 169 52.25 42.35 -11.58
C MET A 169 50.97 42.62 -12.38
N VAL A 170 50.24 41.56 -12.73
CA VAL A 170 48.82 41.66 -13.11
C VAL A 170 48.11 40.40 -12.61
N SER A 171 47.03 40.61 -11.86
CA SER A 171 45.97 39.61 -11.60
C SER A 171 46.18 38.48 -10.58
N ALA A 172 46.67 38.79 -9.38
CA ALA A 172 46.29 37.96 -8.22
C ALA A 172 44.84 38.24 -7.76
N ALA A 173 44.38 39.50 -7.85
CA ALA A 173 43.01 39.87 -7.46
C ALA A 173 41.93 39.29 -8.38
N PHE A 174 42.23 39.10 -9.67
CA PHE A 174 41.26 38.54 -10.64
C PHE A 174 41.05 37.04 -10.45
N VAL A 175 42.08 36.27 -10.08
CA VAL A 175 41.94 34.82 -9.84
C VAL A 175 41.14 34.54 -8.56
N TYR A 176 41.28 35.36 -7.52
CA TYR A 176 40.43 35.26 -6.33
C TYR A 176 39.00 35.74 -6.59
N ALA A 177 38.80 36.80 -7.38
CA ALA A 177 37.47 37.28 -7.76
C ALA A 177 36.71 36.26 -8.64
N VAL A 178 37.38 35.61 -9.60
CA VAL A 178 36.77 34.58 -10.45
C VAL A 178 36.43 33.32 -9.65
N ASN A 179 37.23 32.92 -8.66
CA ASN A 179 36.89 31.80 -7.77
C ASN A 179 35.73 32.16 -6.82
N PHE A 180 35.67 33.38 -6.28
CA PHE A 180 34.54 33.82 -5.46
C PHE A 180 33.25 33.96 -6.25
N ILE A 181 33.32 34.49 -7.48
CA ILE A 181 32.17 34.56 -8.39
C ILE A 181 31.77 33.15 -8.85
N GLY A 182 32.72 32.25 -9.11
CA GLY A 182 32.45 30.84 -9.40
C GLY A 182 31.78 30.10 -8.26
N LEU A 183 32.24 30.31 -7.01
CA LEU A 183 31.62 29.76 -5.80
C LEU A 183 30.26 30.41 -5.49
N ALA A 184 30.10 31.72 -5.74
CA ALA A 184 28.84 32.41 -5.56
C ALA A 184 27.82 31.99 -6.63
N ILE A 185 28.23 31.83 -7.89
CA ILE A 185 27.39 31.28 -8.96
C ILE A 185 27.08 29.80 -8.69
N ALA A 186 28.05 28.99 -8.23
CA ALA A 186 27.79 27.62 -7.80
C ALA A 186 26.76 27.60 -6.66
N ALA A 187 26.92 28.43 -5.62
CA ALA A 187 25.99 28.54 -4.51
C ALA A 187 24.60 29.10 -4.91
N LEU A 188 24.54 30.01 -5.89
CA LEU A 188 23.28 30.55 -6.43
C LEU A 188 22.61 29.62 -7.45
N THR A 189 23.35 28.68 -8.03
CA THR A 189 22.82 27.65 -8.95
C THR A 189 22.45 26.36 -8.25
N VAL A 190 22.90 26.14 -7.00
CA VAL A 190 22.31 25.13 -6.12
C VAL A 190 20.91 25.64 -5.74
N ARG A 191 19.93 25.34 -6.60
CA ARG A 191 18.52 25.45 -6.19
C ARG A 191 18.39 24.66 -4.89
N PRO A 192 17.84 25.25 -3.81
CA PRO A 192 17.53 24.47 -2.63
C PRO A 192 16.71 23.27 -3.09
N PRO A 193 17.00 22.05 -2.58
CA PRO A 193 16.20 20.89 -2.92
C PRO A 193 14.74 21.26 -2.68
N LEU A 194 13.91 21.07 -3.70
CA LEU A 194 12.47 21.29 -3.56
C LEU A 194 12.03 20.54 -2.30
N PRO A 195 11.22 21.16 -1.43
CA PRO A 195 10.75 20.49 -0.22
C PRO A 195 10.16 19.15 -0.65
N ALA A 196 10.62 18.08 0.00
CA ALA A 196 10.17 16.74 -0.34
C ALA A 196 8.63 16.72 -0.30
N GLU A 197 8.01 16.25 -1.38
CA GLU A 197 6.56 16.15 -1.47
C GLU A 197 6.06 15.30 -0.29
N ASP A 198 5.23 15.90 0.55
CA ASP A 198 4.63 15.21 1.68
C ASP A 198 3.44 14.38 1.15
N PRO A 199 3.50 13.03 1.22
CA PRO A 199 2.41 12.18 0.72
C PRO A 199 1.07 12.53 1.39
N ARG A 200 1.08 13.07 2.62
CA ARG A 200 -0.14 13.46 3.34
C ARG A 200 -0.92 14.56 2.61
N LEU A 201 -0.21 15.50 1.99
CA LEU A 201 -0.83 16.59 1.24
C LEU A 201 -1.41 16.10 -0.09
N LEU A 202 -0.79 15.10 -0.70
CA LEU A 202 -1.23 14.53 -1.98
C LEU A 202 -2.42 13.59 -1.83
N ILE A 203 -2.52 12.87 -0.72
CA ILE A 203 -3.52 11.81 -0.52
C ILE A 203 -4.89 12.38 -0.08
N GLY A 204 -4.91 13.47 0.68
CA GLY A 204 -6.14 14.01 1.28
C GLY A 204 -7.21 14.46 0.29
N GLU A 205 -6.84 14.75 -0.95
CA GLU A 205 -7.75 15.23 -2.01
C GLU A 205 -8.19 14.13 -2.99
N LEU A 206 -7.70 12.91 -2.83
CA LEU A 206 -7.96 11.82 -3.78
C LEU A 206 -9.32 11.19 -3.54
N ASP A 207 -10.00 10.88 -4.65
CA ASP A 207 -11.38 10.39 -4.71
C ASP A 207 -11.49 8.88 -4.88
N THR A 208 -10.40 8.17 -5.20
CA THR A 208 -10.36 6.71 -5.39
C THR A 208 -9.14 6.07 -4.72
N ILE A 209 -9.26 4.80 -4.31
CA ILE A 209 -8.15 4.04 -3.68
C ILE A 209 -7.08 3.73 -4.73
N GLN A 210 -7.48 3.58 -5.99
CA GLN A 210 -6.58 3.47 -7.13
C GLN A 210 -5.66 4.70 -7.26
N ASN A 211 -6.21 5.91 -7.19
CA ASN A 211 -5.41 7.15 -7.22
C ASN A 211 -4.45 7.23 -6.02
N VAL A 212 -4.90 6.80 -4.84
CA VAL A 212 -4.04 6.71 -3.65
C VAL A 212 -2.86 5.77 -3.92
N ASN A 213 -3.09 4.59 -4.50
CA ASN A 213 -2.00 3.66 -4.83
C ASN A 213 -1.00 4.26 -5.82
N GLN A 214 -1.47 4.92 -6.89
CA GLN A 214 -0.60 5.58 -7.87
C GLN A 214 0.33 6.63 -7.24
N VAL A 215 -0.16 7.36 -6.23
CA VAL A 215 0.67 8.31 -5.47
C VAL A 215 1.68 7.55 -4.60
N MET A 216 1.26 6.50 -3.90
CA MET A 216 2.13 5.73 -3.01
C MET A 216 3.30 5.06 -3.75
N GLU A 217 3.05 4.51 -4.94
CA GLU A 217 4.07 3.84 -5.74
C GLU A 217 5.25 4.75 -6.12
N LYS A 218 5.04 6.07 -6.20
CA LYS A 218 6.12 7.04 -6.43
C LYS A 218 7.19 6.96 -5.34
N PHE A 219 6.79 6.61 -4.11
CA PHE A 219 7.65 6.55 -2.95
C PHE A 219 8.19 5.14 -2.67
N PHE A 220 7.73 4.10 -3.37
CA PHE A 220 8.19 2.73 -3.16
C PHE A 220 9.61 2.47 -3.68
N ALA A 221 10.29 1.52 -3.06
CA ALA A 221 11.61 1.07 -3.49
C ALA A 221 11.50 0.27 -4.80
N GLY A 222 12.07 0.81 -5.87
CA GLY A 222 12.11 0.16 -7.18
C GLY A 222 13.26 -0.84 -7.29
N THR A 223 13.37 -1.49 -8.45
CA THR A 223 14.46 -2.43 -8.73
C THR A 223 15.85 -1.80 -8.52
N ASN A 224 16.74 -2.49 -7.79
CA ASN A 224 18.10 -2.07 -7.45
C ASN A 224 18.21 -0.69 -6.77
N SER A 225 17.16 -0.23 -6.07
CA SER A 225 17.17 1.08 -5.43
C SER A 225 17.80 1.11 -4.04
N THR A 226 18.00 -0.03 -3.37
CA THR A 226 18.54 -0.11 -1.99
C THR A 226 19.73 -1.05 -1.87
N THR A 227 20.63 -0.81 -0.92
CA THR A 227 21.70 -1.76 -0.56
C THR A 227 21.16 -2.84 0.39
N LEU A 228 21.94 -3.92 0.59
CA LEU A 228 21.61 -4.96 1.56
C LEU A 228 21.62 -4.43 3.00
N GLU A 229 22.56 -3.55 3.33
CA GLU A 229 22.66 -2.90 4.64
C GLU A 229 21.41 -2.06 4.92
N GLN A 230 21.06 -1.16 4.01
CA GLN A 230 19.84 -0.35 4.10
C GLN A 230 18.58 -1.20 4.20
N TRP A 231 18.52 -2.33 3.48
CA TRP A 231 17.41 -3.27 3.56
C TRP A 231 17.27 -3.87 4.96
N HIS A 232 18.37 -4.33 5.57
CA HIS A 232 18.34 -4.87 6.92
C HIS A 232 17.97 -3.83 7.97
N GLU A 233 18.48 -2.60 7.83
CA GLU A 233 18.12 -1.49 8.70
C GLU A 233 16.63 -1.15 8.61
N ALA A 234 16.03 -1.27 7.41
CA ALA A 234 14.64 -0.97 7.13
C ALA A 234 13.62 -2.01 7.64
N LEU A 235 14.06 -3.23 7.97
CA LEU A 235 13.17 -4.28 8.48
C LEU A 235 12.51 -3.86 9.80
N PRO A 236 11.22 -4.17 10.00
CA PRO A 236 10.53 -3.86 11.25
C PRO A 236 11.13 -4.65 12.42
N THR A 237 11.28 -3.98 13.55
CA THR A 237 11.65 -4.63 14.82
C THR A 237 10.51 -5.51 15.34
N ASP A 238 10.79 -6.42 16.28
CA ASP A 238 9.75 -7.28 16.85
C ASP A 238 8.66 -6.46 17.59
N GLU A 239 9.05 -5.39 18.27
CA GLU A 239 8.10 -4.49 18.93
C GLU A 239 7.24 -3.69 17.92
N GLU A 240 7.85 -3.25 16.80
CA GLU A 240 7.08 -2.64 15.71
C GLU A 240 6.07 -3.65 15.11
N LYS A 241 6.46 -4.93 14.95
CA LYS A 241 5.56 -5.98 14.46
C LYS A 241 4.40 -6.23 15.42
N GLU A 242 4.66 -6.26 16.72
CA GLU A 242 3.64 -6.44 17.75
C GLU A 242 2.65 -5.28 17.77
N GLN A 243 3.14 -4.04 17.86
CA GLN A 243 2.26 -2.86 17.87
C GLN A 243 1.51 -2.70 16.55
N MET A 244 2.12 -3.00 15.40
CA MET A 244 1.41 -2.99 14.11
C MET A 244 0.30 -4.04 14.09
N THR A 245 0.53 -5.21 14.67
CA THR A 245 -0.48 -6.27 14.77
C THR A 245 -1.67 -5.82 15.62
N GLN A 246 -1.41 -5.21 16.76
CA GLN A 246 -2.45 -4.68 17.65
C GLN A 246 -3.19 -3.50 16.99
N LEU A 247 -2.48 -2.59 16.31
CA LEU A 247 -3.08 -1.48 15.56
C LEU A 247 -4.07 -2.00 14.52
N VAL A 248 -3.66 -2.94 13.66
CA VAL A 248 -4.55 -3.49 12.62
C VAL A 248 -5.77 -4.17 13.24
N ALA A 249 -5.61 -4.88 14.35
CA ALA A 249 -6.74 -5.48 15.06
C ALA A 249 -7.71 -4.42 15.61
N ASP A 250 -7.20 -3.34 16.20
CA ASP A 250 -8.02 -2.22 16.68
C ASP A 250 -8.78 -1.54 15.54
N LEU A 251 -8.11 -1.26 14.43
CA LEU A 251 -8.73 -0.64 13.25
C LEU A 251 -9.81 -1.53 12.63
N LEU A 252 -9.60 -2.85 12.60
CA LEU A 252 -10.60 -3.81 12.12
C LEU A 252 -11.80 -3.96 13.06
N ASN A 253 -11.64 -3.66 14.35
CA ASN A 253 -12.71 -3.73 15.35
C ASN A 253 -13.37 -2.38 15.63
N ALA A 254 -12.80 -1.29 15.15
CA ALA A 254 -13.37 0.05 15.30
C ALA A 254 -14.74 0.13 14.61
N GLU A 255 -15.70 0.77 15.28
CA GLU A 255 -17.02 1.05 14.70
C GLU A 255 -16.91 2.12 13.61
N ASP A 256 -16.11 3.15 13.85
CA ASP A 256 -15.77 4.19 12.89
C ASP A 256 -14.32 4.68 13.06
N PHE A 257 -13.91 5.65 12.25
CA PHE A 257 -12.55 6.19 12.24
C PHE A 257 -12.46 7.67 12.65
N TYR A 258 -13.53 8.26 13.22
CA TYR A 258 -13.55 9.71 13.50
C TYR A 258 -12.65 10.10 14.67
N GLU A 259 -12.48 9.21 15.65
CA GLU A 259 -11.63 9.42 16.83
C GLU A 259 -10.17 8.97 16.62
N LEU A 260 -9.82 8.56 15.39
CA LEU A 260 -8.50 8.04 15.07
C LEU A 260 -7.62 9.12 14.44
N ASP A 261 -6.76 9.70 15.27
CA ASP A 261 -5.80 10.72 14.84
C ASP A 261 -4.34 10.37 15.22
N ASP A 262 -3.41 11.28 14.92
CA ASP A 262 -1.99 11.12 15.24
C ASP A 262 -1.74 11.06 16.76
N ALA A 263 -2.54 11.76 17.56
CA ALA A 263 -2.42 11.77 19.01
C ALA A 263 -2.84 10.41 19.60
N TRP A 264 -3.93 9.83 19.11
CA TRP A 264 -4.36 8.47 19.44
C TRP A 264 -3.28 7.44 19.09
N LEU A 265 -2.71 7.52 17.88
CA LEU A 265 -1.66 6.61 17.43
C LEU A 265 -0.43 6.69 18.34
N ARG A 266 0.06 7.89 18.64
CA ARG A 266 1.23 8.11 19.52
C ARG A 266 0.98 7.65 20.94
N LYS A 267 -0.24 7.86 21.45
CA LYS A 267 -0.60 7.46 22.82
C LYS A 267 -0.69 5.94 22.95
N LYS A 268 -1.30 5.25 21.98
CA LYS A 268 -1.57 3.81 22.08
C LYS A 268 -0.42 2.96 21.55
N PHE A 269 0.27 3.43 20.53
CA PHE A 269 1.31 2.70 19.80
C PHE A 269 2.56 3.55 19.57
N PRO A 270 3.25 3.95 20.65
CA PRO A 270 4.33 4.94 20.58
C PRO A 270 5.50 4.51 19.68
N THR A 271 5.79 3.20 19.61
CA THR A 271 6.92 2.67 18.86
C THR A 271 6.67 2.77 17.36
N ILE A 272 5.52 2.30 16.88
CA ILE A 272 5.18 2.44 15.45
C ILE A 272 4.79 3.87 15.07
N ALA A 273 4.33 4.71 16.00
CA ALA A 273 3.98 6.10 15.69
C ALA A 273 5.19 6.93 15.21
N ALA A 274 6.42 6.52 15.54
CA ALA A 274 7.64 7.13 15.01
C ALA A 274 7.83 6.85 13.51
N SER A 275 7.43 5.66 13.05
CA SER A 275 7.69 5.17 11.69
C SER A 275 6.45 5.20 10.78
N ALA A 276 5.25 5.18 11.35
CA ALA A 276 3.97 5.06 10.65
C ALA A 276 3.05 6.25 10.92
N PHE A 277 2.11 6.45 9.99
CA PHE A 277 1.07 7.46 10.02
C PHE A 277 -0.27 6.84 9.60
N MET A 278 -1.37 7.42 10.10
CA MET A 278 -2.73 7.04 9.71
C MET A 278 -3.38 8.17 8.92
N THR A 279 -3.97 7.82 7.79
CA THR A 279 -4.71 8.76 6.95
C THR A 279 -6.15 8.28 6.81
N ILE A 280 -7.11 9.13 7.18
CA ILE A 280 -8.54 8.87 6.97
C ILE A 280 -8.92 9.31 5.56
N LEU A 281 -9.49 8.39 4.78
CA LEU A 281 -9.80 8.61 3.37
C LEU A 281 -11.30 8.68 3.15
N MET A 282 -11.71 9.42 2.11
CA MET A 282 -13.07 9.40 1.56
C MET A 282 -14.15 9.57 2.64
N LYS A 283 -14.02 10.62 3.45
CA LYS A 283 -14.98 10.96 4.52
C LYS A 283 -15.16 9.85 5.57
N GLY A 284 -14.09 9.14 5.91
CA GLY A 284 -14.13 8.11 6.95
C GLY A 284 -14.55 6.72 6.46
N ASN A 285 -14.69 6.52 5.15
CA ASN A 285 -14.97 5.21 4.57
C ASN A 285 -13.79 4.25 4.70
N TYR A 286 -12.55 4.78 4.74
CA TYR A 286 -11.34 3.97 4.85
C TYR A 286 -10.33 4.63 5.78
N VAL A 287 -9.51 3.81 6.43
CA VAL A 287 -8.28 4.23 7.11
C VAL A 287 -7.10 3.54 6.43
N MET A 288 -6.04 4.30 6.20
CA MET A 288 -4.79 3.82 5.63
C MET A 288 -3.67 3.97 6.63
N VAL A 289 -2.88 2.91 6.83
CA VAL A 289 -1.64 2.96 7.61
C VAL A 289 -0.48 2.83 6.65
N HIS A 290 0.44 3.79 6.68
CA HIS A 290 1.61 3.85 5.82
C HIS A 290 2.80 4.49 6.55
N GLU A 291 3.98 4.46 5.93
CA GLU A 291 5.16 5.10 6.49
C GLU A 291 5.01 6.63 6.61
N ARG A 292 5.53 7.18 7.71
CA ARG A 292 5.40 8.60 8.03
C ARG A 292 6.31 9.51 7.20
N HIS A 293 7.53 9.06 6.95
CA HIS A 293 8.60 9.92 6.45
C HIS A 293 9.02 9.52 5.04
N VAL A 294 9.19 10.52 4.17
CA VAL A 294 9.80 10.36 2.85
C VAL A 294 11.20 10.96 2.90
N VAL A 295 12.21 10.17 2.55
CA VAL A 295 13.62 10.58 2.48
C VAL A 295 14.09 10.38 1.05
N SER A 296 14.62 11.43 0.44
CA SER A 296 15.08 11.39 -0.96
C SER A 296 14.02 10.89 -1.95
N GLY A 297 12.76 11.29 -1.73
CA GLY A 297 11.63 10.90 -2.57
C GLY A 297 11.17 9.45 -2.41
N LYS A 298 11.67 8.72 -1.39
CA LYS A 298 11.31 7.33 -1.11
C LYS A 298 10.95 7.11 0.35
N PHE A 299 10.16 6.09 0.60
CA PHE A 299 9.93 5.58 1.94
C PHE A 299 11.16 4.78 2.42
N PRO A 300 11.80 5.19 3.53
CA PRO A 300 13.07 4.60 3.95
C PRO A 300 12.91 3.19 4.53
N ARG A 301 11.74 2.82 5.08
CA ARG A 301 11.50 1.50 5.65
C ARG A 301 10.92 0.51 4.63
N MET A 302 10.38 0.99 3.51
CA MET A 302 9.87 0.18 2.40
C MET A 302 8.75 -0.79 2.82
N TRP A 303 8.00 -0.44 3.86
CA TRP A 303 6.94 -1.24 4.47
C TRP A 303 5.71 -1.39 3.59
N GLY A 304 5.42 -0.38 2.75
CA GLY A 304 4.21 -0.31 1.96
C GLY A 304 3.05 0.25 2.76
N TYR A 305 1.85 -0.29 2.58
CA TYR A 305 0.68 0.18 3.31
C TYR A 305 -0.40 -0.90 3.49
N ILE A 306 -1.32 -0.62 4.42
CA ILE A 306 -2.60 -1.31 4.55
C ILE A 306 -3.74 -0.28 4.46
N ILE A 307 -4.84 -0.64 3.79
CA ILE A 307 -6.11 0.08 3.82
C ILE A 307 -7.17 -0.84 4.43
N ILE A 308 -7.94 -0.30 5.37
CA ILE A 308 -9.02 -0.98 6.07
C ILE A 308 -10.31 -0.20 5.82
N ALA A 309 -11.32 -0.89 5.29
CA ALA A 309 -12.64 -0.30 5.09
C ALA A 309 -13.37 -0.16 6.43
N ASN A 310 -14.14 0.91 6.59
CA ASN A 310 -15.03 1.12 7.72
C ASN A 310 -16.04 -0.04 7.81
N LYS A 311 -16.41 -0.45 9.03
CA LYS A 311 -17.36 -1.55 9.28
C LYS A 311 -18.72 -1.34 8.61
N HIS A 312 -19.13 -0.09 8.43
CA HIS A 312 -20.37 0.27 7.74
C HIS A 312 -20.23 0.37 6.21
N HIS A 313 -19.00 0.36 5.68
CA HIS A 313 -18.73 0.58 4.27
C HIS A 313 -18.45 -0.71 3.49
N PHE A 314 -17.77 -1.69 4.11
CA PHE A 314 -17.45 -2.94 3.43
C PHE A 314 -18.70 -3.80 3.17
N LYS A 315 -18.69 -4.52 2.06
CA LYS A 315 -19.77 -5.41 1.60
C LYS A 315 -19.39 -6.88 1.72
N ARG A 316 -18.09 -7.19 1.74
CA ARG A 316 -17.56 -8.56 1.64
C ARG A 316 -16.35 -8.77 2.55
N ASN A 317 -16.28 -9.94 3.17
CA ASN A 317 -15.14 -10.41 3.99
C ASN A 317 -13.99 -10.88 3.07
N LEU A 318 -13.52 -9.97 2.23
CA LEU A 318 -12.45 -10.20 1.27
C LEU A 318 -11.24 -9.36 1.65
N HIS A 319 -10.07 -9.99 1.60
CA HIS A 319 -8.80 -9.40 1.96
C HIS A 319 -7.87 -9.50 0.76
N HIS A 320 -7.51 -8.35 0.19
CA HIS A 320 -6.61 -8.30 -0.94
C HIS A 320 -5.18 -8.06 -0.50
N SER A 321 -4.23 -8.62 -1.23
CA SER A 321 -2.83 -8.26 -1.10
C SER A 321 -2.10 -8.27 -2.44
N ALA A 322 -1.14 -7.36 -2.63
CA ALA A 322 -0.28 -7.31 -3.80
C ALA A 322 1.18 -7.25 -3.34
N ALA A 323 1.90 -8.36 -3.52
CA ALA A 323 3.24 -8.54 -2.96
C ALA A 323 4.34 -7.88 -3.81
N HIS A 324 4.05 -7.53 -5.06
CA HIS A 324 5.08 -7.22 -6.05
C HIS A 324 4.77 -5.94 -6.82
N PHE A 325 5.26 -4.83 -6.30
CA PHE A 325 5.35 -3.59 -7.05
C PHE A 325 6.35 -3.72 -8.21
N GLN A 326 6.03 -3.14 -9.37
CA GLN A 326 6.88 -3.05 -10.58
C GLN A 326 7.17 -4.37 -11.31
N SER A 327 7.60 -5.44 -10.62
CA SER A 327 8.00 -6.69 -11.27
C SER A 327 6.84 -7.46 -11.90
N ASP A 328 5.63 -7.22 -11.40
CA ASP A 328 4.41 -7.92 -11.80
C ASP A 328 3.50 -7.01 -12.65
N GLY A 329 4.07 -5.91 -13.17
CA GLY A 329 3.34 -4.84 -13.85
C GLY A 329 2.46 -4.04 -12.89
N ASP A 330 1.25 -3.69 -13.34
CA ASP A 330 0.33 -2.78 -12.64
C ASP A 330 -0.58 -3.47 -11.61
N VAL A 331 -0.10 -4.54 -10.98
CA VAL A 331 -0.94 -5.44 -10.16
C VAL A 331 -1.37 -4.79 -8.84
N CYS A 332 -0.59 -3.85 -8.32
CA CYS A 332 -0.92 -3.10 -7.10
C CYS A 332 -2.10 -2.14 -7.35
N ASN A 333 -2.08 -1.46 -8.50
CA ASN A 333 -3.17 -0.61 -8.98
C ASN A 333 -4.44 -1.41 -9.26
N GLU A 334 -4.32 -2.59 -9.88
CA GLU A 334 -5.42 -3.54 -10.04
C GLU A 334 -6.03 -3.92 -8.68
N ALA A 335 -5.21 -4.37 -7.74
CA ALA A 335 -5.67 -4.76 -6.41
C ALA A 335 -6.39 -3.62 -5.69
N ALA A 336 -5.91 -2.38 -5.84
CA ALA A 336 -6.51 -1.17 -5.29
C ALA A 336 -7.91 -0.89 -5.88
N ALA A 337 -8.04 -0.91 -7.21
CA ALA A 337 -9.33 -0.68 -7.86
C ALA A 337 -10.34 -1.78 -7.54
N VAL A 338 -9.91 -3.04 -7.58
CA VAL A 338 -10.79 -4.19 -7.28
C VAL A 338 -11.23 -4.16 -5.82
N PHE A 339 -10.33 -3.84 -4.87
CA PHE A 339 -10.66 -3.68 -3.46
C PHE A 339 -11.80 -2.67 -3.24
N GLU A 340 -11.71 -1.50 -3.87
CA GLU A 340 -12.70 -0.43 -3.78
C GLU A 340 -14.03 -0.84 -4.42
N GLN A 341 -14.00 -1.26 -5.68
CA GLN A 341 -15.21 -1.59 -6.46
C GLN A 341 -16.00 -2.76 -5.86
N THR A 342 -15.31 -3.71 -5.24
CA THR A 342 -15.94 -4.87 -4.60
C THR A 342 -16.36 -4.62 -3.15
N GLY A 343 -16.07 -3.43 -2.60
CA GLY A 343 -16.35 -3.12 -1.20
C GLY A 343 -15.70 -4.13 -0.26
N SER A 344 -14.44 -4.46 -0.50
CA SER A 344 -13.71 -5.46 0.26
C SER A 344 -13.23 -4.92 1.61
N ARG A 345 -12.79 -5.80 2.51
CA ARG A 345 -12.50 -5.46 3.91
C ARG A 345 -11.12 -4.84 4.10
N THR A 346 -10.09 -5.43 3.50
CA THR A 346 -8.71 -4.91 3.59
C THR A 346 -7.96 -5.01 2.27
N LEU A 347 -6.95 -4.14 2.11
CA LEU A 347 -5.94 -4.18 1.06
C LEU A 347 -4.56 -4.02 1.68
N VAL A 348 -3.60 -4.89 1.36
CA VAL A 348 -2.20 -4.78 1.78
C VAL A 348 -1.29 -4.72 0.55
N VAL A 349 -0.43 -3.71 0.44
CA VAL A 349 0.50 -3.56 -0.68
C VAL A 349 1.93 -3.45 -0.17
N ALA A 350 2.85 -4.21 -0.78
CA ALA A 350 4.26 -4.18 -0.43
C ALA A 350 4.93 -2.88 -0.92
N GLY A 351 5.79 -2.28 -0.09
CA GLY A 351 6.47 -1.01 -0.40
C GLY A 351 7.77 -1.15 -1.21
N ALA A 352 8.07 -2.36 -1.70
CA ALA A 352 9.28 -2.66 -2.43
C ALA A 352 9.01 -3.60 -3.61
N SER A 353 9.73 -3.39 -4.71
CA SER A 353 9.93 -4.39 -5.74
C SER A 353 10.62 -5.62 -5.16
N ARG A 354 10.27 -6.81 -5.64
CA ARG A 354 10.98 -8.05 -5.25
C ARG A 354 12.48 -8.02 -5.59
N TYR A 355 12.89 -7.11 -6.48
CA TYR A 355 14.28 -6.87 -6.88
C TYR A 355 14.86 -5.57 -6.31
N ALA A 356 14.31 -5.05 -5.20
CA ALA A 356 14.73 -3.75 -4.68
C ALA A 356 16.20 -3.74 -4.22
N VAL A 357 16.67 -4.82 -3.61
CA VAL A 357 18.02 -4.93 -3.06
C VAL A 357 19.03 -5.19 -4.19
N LYS A 358 20.06 -4.34 -4.27
CA LYS A 358 21.14 -4.46 -5.25
C LYS A 358 21.88 -5.80 -5.14
N GLY A 359 22.02 -6.48 -6.27
CA GLY A 359 22.68 -7.77 -6.37
C GLY A 359 21.72 -8.95 -6.15
N ASN A 360 22.25 -10.17 -6.26
CA ASN A 360 21.45 -11.39 -6.14
C ASN A 360 21.47 -11.91 -4.70
N ASN A 361 20.69 -11.25 -3.81
CA ASN A 361 20.65 -11.59 -2.40
C ASN A 361 19.47 -12.54 -2.13
N PRO A 362 19.72 -13.83 -1.87
CA PRO A 362 18.64 -14.80 -1.66
C PRO A 362 17.93 -14.53 -0.32
N SER A 363 16.63 -14.77 -0.28
CA SER A 363 15.84 -14.71 0.96
C SER A 363 16.33 -15.79 1.94
N PRO A 364 16.53 -15.46 3.23
CA PRO A 364 16.86 -16.45 4.24
C PRO A 364 15.72 -17.46 4.43
N CYS A 365 14.48 -17.02 4.20
CA CYS A 365 13.28 -17.84 4.29
C CYS A 365 13.23 -18.88 3.17
N GLN A 366 13.52 -18.45 1.92
CA GLN A 366 13.50 -19.30 0.73
C GLN A 366 14.59 -18.88 -0.26
N LYS A 367 15.68 -19.65 -0.29
CA LYS A 367 16.90 -19.30 -1.05
C LYS A 367 16.72 -19.16 -2.56
N SER A 368 15.63 -19.69 -3.13
CA SER A 368 15.27 -19.53 -4.55
C SER A 368 14.62 -18.18 -4.87
N SER A 369 14.23 -17.42 -3.86
CA SER A 369 13.58 -16.11 -4.00
C SER A 369 14.54 -15.00 -3.56
N GLN A 370 14.30 -13.77 -4.02
CA GLN A 370 15.06 -12.60 -3.58
C GLN A 370 14.66 -12.21 -2.15
N ILE A 371 15.58 -11.58 -1.41
CA ILE A 371 15.34 -11.15 -0.03
C ILE A 371 14.18 -10.14 0.11
N ALA A 372 13.94 -9.36 -0.94
CA ALA A 372 12.83 -8.39 -1.01
C ALA A 372 11.52 -8.96 -1.59
N ASP A 373 11.48 -10.25 -1.95
CA ASP A 373 10.25 -10.89 -2.41
C ASP A 373 9.28 -11.07 -1.24
N ALA A 374 8.27 -10.18 -1.16
CA ALA A 374 7.35 -10.11 -0.03
C ALA A 374 6.42 -11.33 0.09
N ALA A 375 6.22 -12.09 -0.99
CA ALA A 375 5.46 -13.35 -0.96
C ALA A 375 6.26 -14.53 -0.37
N HIS A 376 7.59 -14.37 -0.29
CA HIS A 376 8.54 -15.40 0.12
C HIS A 376 9.46 -14.95 1.27
N SER A 377 9.07 -13.90 2.01
CA SER A 377 9.80 -13.36 3.16
C SER A 377 8.87 -13.15 4.35
N CYS A 378 9.29 -13.62 5.53
CA CYS A 378 8.55 -13.42 6.78
C CYS A 378 8.97 -12.15 7.54
N ASP A 379 10.08 -11.52 7.14
CA ASP A 379 10.69 -10.43 7.91
C ASP A 379 10.15 -9.06 7.52
N VAL A 380 9.54 -8.94 6.34
CA VAL A 380 9.02 -7.67 5.80
C VAL A 380 7.67 -7.30 6.42
N MET A 381 7.41 -5.99 6.53
CA MET A 381 6.15 -5.47 7.09
C MET A 381 4.91 -5.95 6.33
N PHE A 382 5.00 -6.17 5.02
CA PHE A 382 3.92 -6.77 4.23
C PHE A 382 3.42 -8.09 4.83
N HIS A 383 4.32 -8.96 5.29
CA HIS A 383 3.93 -10.23 5.92
C HIS A 383 3.25 -10.01 7.27
N THR A 384 3.81 -9.11 8.10
CA THR A 384 3.24 -8.71 9.39
C THR A 384 1.81 -8.18 9.24
N LEU A 385 1.57 -7.29 8.28
CA LEU A 385 0.23 -6.74 8.01
C LEU A 385 -0.78 -7.83 7.63
N ASN A 386 -0.39 -8.76 6.74
CA ASN A 386 -1.25 -9.88 6.35
C ASN A 386 -1.54 -10.82 7.54
N LEU A 387 -0.54 -11.13 8.37
CA LEU A 387 -0.73 -11.92 9.59
C LEU A 387 -1.63 -11.22 10.61
N ALA A 388 -1.50 -9.90 10.74
CA ALA A 388 -2.33 -9.10 11.63
C ALA A 388 -3.81 -9.17 11.22
N VAL A 389 -4.10 -9.01 9.93
CA VAL A 389 -5.46 -9.19 9.39
C VAL A 389 -5.96 -10.61 9.67
N LEU A 390 -5.18 -11.65 9.33
CA LEU A 390 -5.54 -13.05 9.56
C LEU A 390 -5.83 -13.34 11.03
N SER A 391 -5.04 -12.78 11.95
CA SER A 391 -5.22 -12.93 13.39
C SER A 391 -6.51 -12.26 13.87
N ALA A 392 -6.78 -11.04 13.41
CA ALA A 392 -7.96 -10.26 13.79
C ALA A 392 -9.27 -10.90 13.31
N VAL A 393 -9.29 -11.53 12.14
CA VAL A 393 -10.51 -12.18 11.59
C VAL A 393 -10.62 -13.67 11.91
N LYS A 394 -9.71 -14.20 12.73
CA LYS A 394 -9.58 -15.64 13.01
C LYS A 394 -10.83 -16.27 13.64
N GLN A 395 -11.66 -15.49 14.34
CA GLN A 395 -12.87 -16.01 14.98
C GLN A 395 -13.94 -16.44 13.97
N ASN A 396 -13.94 -15.86 12.76
CA ASN A 396 -14.90 -16.15 11.69
C ASN A 396 -14.20 -16.68 10.43
N ARG A 397 -13.23 -17.60 10.58
CA ARG A 397 -12.37 -18.08 9.48
C ARG A 397 -13.13 -18.43 8.21
N ASP A 398 -14.22 -19.19 8.32
CA ASP A 398 -14.93 -19.74 7.16
C ASP A 398 -15.60 -18.68 6.27
N GLU A 399 -15.74 -17.45 6.76
CA GLU A 399 -16.30 -16.33 6.00
C GLU A 399 -15.25 -15.47 5.29
N ASN A 400 -13.97 -15.63 5.62
CA ASN A 400 -12.90 -14.76 5.14
C ASN A 400 -12.09 -15.42 4.02
N VAL A 401 -11.92 -14.70 2.91
CA VAL A 401 -11.09 -15.14 1.77
C VAL A 401 -9.97 -14.14 1.52
N PHE A 402 -8.77 -14.67 1.33
CA PHE A 402 -7.54 -13.91 1.13
C PHE A 402 -7.10 -14.04 -0.32
N LEU A 403 -7.29 -12.98 -1.10
CA LEU A 403 -6.88 -12.90 -2.50
C LEU A 403 -5.51 -12.24 -2.57
N GLN A 404 -4.52 -12.92 -3.15
CA GLN A 404 -3.22 -12.35 -3.43
C GLN A 404 -2.98 -12.27 -4.93
N TRP A 405 -2.71 -11.05 -5.39
CA TRP A 405 -2.58 -10.70 -6.79
C TRP A 405 -1.12 -10.73 -7.23
N HIS A 406 -0.87 -11.41 -8.35
CA HIS A 406 0.41 -11.51 -9.01
C HIS A 406 0.27 -11.31 -10.51
N GLY A 407 1.35 -10.83 -11.11
CA GLY A 407 1.50 -10.74 -12.55
C GLY A 407 2.53 -11.75 -13.02
N MET A 408 2.25 -12.42 -14.13
CA MET A 408 3.17 -13.39 -14.72
C MET A 408 3.67 -12.95 -16.09
N ALA A 409 4.85 -13.44 -16.47
CA ALA A 409 5.42 -13.17 -17.78
C ALA A 409 4.56 -13.78 -18.89
N GLU A 410 4.47 -13.13 -20.05
CA GLU A 410 3.70 -13.64 -21.21
C GLU A 410 4.17 -15.02 -21.68
N THR A 411 5.45 -15.34 -21.46
CA THR A 411 6.11 -16.61 -21.79
C THR A 411 5.89 -17.71 -20.74
N SER A 412 5.40 -17.36 -19.55
CA SER A 412 5.07 -18.33 -18.51
C SER A 412 3.66 -18.87 -18.69
N CYS A 413 3.42 -20.10 -18.22
CA CYS A 413 2.13 -20.79 -18.27
C CYS A 413 1.40 -20.60 -19.61
N SER A 414 2.00 -21.10 -20.70
CA SER A 414 1.58 -20.80 -22.07
C SER A 414 0.11 -21.08 -22.36
N ALA A 415 -0.49 -22.09 -21.71
CA ALA A 415 -1.89 -22.45 -21.85
C ALA A 415 -2.85 -21.55 -21.04
N SER A 416 -2.35 -20.82 -20.04
CA SER A 416 -3.17 -20.10 -19.07
C SER A 416 -2.94 -18.59 -19.16
N PRO A 417 -3.87 -17.82 -19.76
CA PRO A 417 -3.86 -16.36 -19.62
C PRO A 417 -4.04 -15.88 -18.16
N VAL A 418 -4.84 -16.62 -17.39
CA VAL A 418 -5.02 -16.44 -15.94
C VAL A 418 -4.89 -17.82 -15.26
N PHE A 419 -4.12 -17.88 -14.18
CA PHE A 419 -3.91 -19.09 -13.40
C PHE A 419 -4.23 -18.83 -11.93
N ILE A 420 -5.22 -19.56 -11.41
CA ILE A 420 -5.79 -19.36 -10.07
C ILE A 420 -5.53 -20.61 -9.23
N SER A 421 -4.71 -20.46 -8.19
CA SER A 421 -4.32 -21.55 -7.29
C SER A 421 -4.74 -21.26 -5.87
N THR A 422 -4.85 -22.31 -5.05
CA THR A 422 -5.05 -22.19 -3.61
C THR A 422 -3.82 -22.64 -2.80
N GLY A 423 -2.65 -22.76 -3.44
CA GLY A 423 -1.45 -23.29 -2.78
C GLY A 423 -1.34 -24.82 -2.82
N ALA A 424 -2.12 -25.49 -3.67
CA ALA A 424 -2.14 -26.94 -3.81
C ALA A 424 -1.81 -27.40 -5.25
N HIS A 425 -1.20 -28.57 -5.36
CA HIS A 425 -0.93 -29.22 -6.66
C HIS A 425 -2.22 -29.64 -7.38
N GLY A 426 -2.14 -29.80 -8.70
CA GLY A 426 -3.28 -30.15 -9.55
C GLY A 426 -3.91 -31.53 -9.33
N SER A 427 -3.26 -32.42 -8.58
CA SER A 427 -3.82 -33.70 -8.15
C SER A 427 -4.63 -33.60 -6.85
N HIS A 428 -4.55 -32.48 -6.13
CA HIS A 428 -5.16 -32.31 -4.83
C HIS A 428 -6.70 -32.30 -4.93
N PRO A 429 -7.43 -33.06 -4.09
CA PRO A 429 -8.89 -33.19 -4.18
C PRO A 429 -9.65 -31.89 -3.86
N ILE A 430 -8.98 -30.88 -3.30
CA ILE A 430 -9.59 -29.56 -3.03
C ILE A 430 -10.17 -28.92 -4.30
N TYR A 431 -9.58 -29.17 -5.46
CA TYR A 431 -10.05 -28.64 -6.74
C TYR A 431 -11.26 -29.39 -7.31
N ASP A 432 -11.73 -30.46 -6.66
CA ASP A 432 -13.00 -31.11 -7.02
C ASP A 432 -14.17 -30.51 -6.24
N ARG A 433 -13.89 -29.56 -5.33
CA ARG A 433 -14.89 -28.85 -4.52
C ARG A 433 -15.19 -27.47 -5.08
N SER A 434 -16.29 -26.87 -4.61
CA SER A 434 -16.69 -25.50 -4.96
C SER A 434 -15.93 -24.45 -4.13
N ILE A 435 -14.59 -24.43 -4.25
CA ILE A 435 -13.72 -23.45 -3.58
C ILE A 435 -13.69 -22.11 -4.34
N PRO A 436 -13.33 -21.00 -3.66
CA PRO A 436 -13.19 -19.68 -4.29
C PRO A 436 -12.38 -19.68 -5.60
N ALA A 437 -11.22 -20.36 -5.64
CA ALA A 437 -10.38 -20.44 -6.85
C ALA A 437 -11.12 -21.02 -8.07
N ASN A 438 -11.87 -22.11 -7.88
CA ASN A 438 -12.65 -22.75 -8.95
C ASN A 438 -13.82 -21.86 -9.40
N LYS A 439 -14.50 -21.21 -8.46
CA LYS A 439 -15.61 -20.29 -8.76
C LYS A 439 -15.13 -19.09 -9.58
N LEU A 440 -14.01 -18.46 -9.18
CA LEU A 440 -13.40 -17.35 -9.91
C LEU A 440 -13.02 -17.76 -11.34
N ALA A 441 -12.36 -18.90 -11.51
CA ALA A 441 -12.00 -19.39 -12.84
C ALA A 441 -13.24 -19.64 -13.71
N SER A 442 -14.26 -20.29 -13.16
CA SER A 442 -15.52 -20.58 -13.85
C SER A 442 -16.26 -19.31 -14.29
N VAL A 443 -16.43 -18.35 -13.37
CA VAL A 443 -17.15 -17.10 -13.64
C VAL A 443 -16.38 -16.24 -14.63
N LEU A 444 -15.05 -16.12 -14.50
CA LEU A 444 -14.24 -15.39 -15.48
C LEU A 444 -14.34 -16.00 -16.89
N ASN A 445 -14.30 -17.33 -17.00
CA ASN A 445 -14.49 -18.02 -18.28
C ASN A 445 -15.87 -17.75 -18.89
N ALA A 446 -16.91 -17.68 -18.05
CA ALA A 446 -18.27 -17.34 -18.50
C ALA A 446 -18.35 -15.90 -19.03
N HIS A 447 -17.82 -14.92 -18.28
CA HIS A 447 -17.74 -13.51 -18.72
C HIS A 447 -16.98 -13.35 -20.04
N MET A 448 -15.95 -14.17 -20.26
CA MET A 448 -15.11 -14.11 -21.46
C MET A 448 -15.66 -14.91 -22.64
N GLY A 449 -16.70 -15.72 -22.45
CA GLY A 449 -17.25 -16.61 -23.47
C GLY A 449 -16.27 -17.68 -23.99
N LYS A 450 -15.16 -17.91 -23.28
CA LYS A 450 -14.13 -18.90 -23.61
C LYS A 450 -13.25 -19.21 -22.40
N VAL A 451 -12.54 -20.33 -22.46
CA VAL A 451 -11.59 -20.72 -21.41
C VAL A 451 -10.34 -19.83 -21.48
N VAL A 452 -10.13 -19.02 -20.45
CA VAL A 452 -8.96 -18.15 -20.25
C VAL A 452 -8.35 -18.29 -18.87
N ALA A 453 -9.12 -18.77 -17.90
CA ALA A 453 -8.73 -18.95 -16.53
C ALA A 453 -8.67 -20.44 -16.19
N HIS A 454 -7.54 -20.84 -15.64
CA HIS A 454 -7.25 -22.22 -15.28
C HIS A 454 -6.91 -22.32 -13.80
N THR A 455 -7.17 -23.49 -13.23
CA THR A 455 -6.61 -23.88 -11.94
C THR A 455 -5.57 -24.97 -12.13
N PRO A 456 -4.78 -25.34 -11.11
CA PRO A 456 -3.86 -26.48 -11.20
C PRO A 456 -4.52 -27.79 -11.65
N ARG A 457 -5.84 -27.95 -11.45
CA ARG A 457 -6.60 -29.11 -11.94
C ARG A 457 -6.70 -29.13 -13.47
N THR A 458 -6.94 -27.97 -14.09
CA THR A 458 -7.18 -27.83 -15.53
C THR A 458 -5.91 -27.53 -16.34
N ASP A 459 -4.91 -26.88 -15.74
CA ASP A 459 -3.57 -26.73 -16.32
C ASP A 459 -2.52 -27.28 -15.34
N LYS A 460 -2.12 -28.54 -15.54
CA LYS A 460 -1.12 -29.23 -14.72
C LYS A 460 0.33 -28.84 -15.08
N THR A 461 0.52 -28.11 -16.18
CA THR A 461 1.84 -27.74 -16.69
C THR A 461 2.36 -26.48 -16.01
N CYS A 462 1.48 -25.52 -15.73
CA CYS A 462 1.80 -24.31 -14.99
C CYS A 462 2.29 -24.62 -13.56
N LYS A 463 3.40 -24.00 -13.16
CA LYS A 463 4.07 -24.23 -11.86
C LYS A 463 3.87 -23.11 -10.84
N LEU A 464 3.17 -22.03 -11.20
CA LEU A 464 2.89 -20.88 -10.35
C LEU A 464 1.75 -21.16 -9.35
N ILE A 465 1.90 -22.25 -8.60
CA ILE A 465 0.86 -22.82 -7.72
C ILE A 465 0.87 -22.23 -6.31
N ALA A 466 1.83 -21.37 -5.95
CA ALA A 466 1.97 -20.73 -4.64
C ALA A 466 2.14 -21.66 -3.42
N THR A 467 2.64 -22.89 -3.60
CA THR A 467 2.99 -23.79 -2.47
C THR A 467 4.13 -23.24 -1.59
N THR A 468 4.88 -22.28 -2.13
CA THR A 468 5.97 -21.56 -1.48
C THR A 468 5.52 -20.27 -0.83
N ASN A 469 4.29 -19.82 -1.01
CA ASN A 469 3.84 -18.56 -0.44
C ASN A 469 3.79 -18.61 1.09
N VAL A 470 4.51 -17.73 1.79
CA VAL A 470 4.59 -17.78 3.26
C VAL A 470 3.28 -17.38 3.93
N PHE A 471 2.52 -16.46 3.33
CA PHE A 471 1.22 -16.07 3.87
C PHE A 471 0.17 -17.17 3.63
N GLY A 472 0.15 -17.79 2.44
CA GLY A 472 -0.72 -18.93 2.17
C GLY A 472 -0.52 -20.08 3.17
N ARG A 473 0.73 -20.36 3.57
CA ARG A 473 1.03 -21.34 4.64
C ARG A 473 0.42 -20.94 5.99
N ALA A 474 0.43 -19.66 6.33
CA ALA A 474 -0.16 -19.16 7.58
C ALA A 474 -1.69 -19.28 7.60
N VAL A 475 -2.34 -18.99 6.47
CA VAL A 475 -3.80 -19.20 6.31
C VAL A 475 -4.16 -20.66 6.60
N TYR A 476 -3.34 -21.60 6.14
CA TYR A 476 -3.51 -23.05 6.40
C TYR A 476 -2.87 -23.53 7.71
N GLY A 477 -2.71 -22.64 8.68
CA GLY A 477 -2.41 -23.04 10.07
C GLY A 477 -0.95 -23.42 10.36
N VAL A 478 -0.02 -23.23 9.42
CA VAL A 478 1.41 -23.39 9.72
C VAL A 478 1.81 -22.34 10.77
N PRO A 479 2.44 -22.72 11.90
CA PRO A 479 2.86 -21.76 12.92
C PRO A 479 3.84 -20.71 12.37
N VAL A 480 3.72 -19.45 12.83
CA VAL A 480 4.49 -18.30 12.32
C VAL A 480 6.01 -18.57 12.28
N HIS A 481 6.57 -19.12 13.35
CA HIS A 481 8.00 -19.46 13.45
C HIS A 481 8.45 -20.60 12.51
N ARG A 482 7.54 -21.27 11.80
CA ARG A 482 7.82 -22.36 10.86
C ARG A 482 7.46 -22.03 9.40
N LEU A 483 6.90 -20.85 9.13
CA LEU A 483 6.36 -20.49 7.81
C LEU A 483 7.39 -20.58 6.68
N CYS A 484 8.68 -20.34 6.97
CA CYS A 484 9.74 -20.44 5.96
C CYS A 484 9.99 -21.85 5.46
N TYR A 485 9.95 -22.83 6.36
CA TYR A 485 10.49 -24.16 6.10
C TYR A 485 9.43 -25.25 6.05
N THR A 486 8.23 -24.98 6.57
CA THR A 486 7.15 -25.95 6.65
C THR A 486 6.08 -25.63 5.62
N LYS A 487 5.82 -26.59 4.72
CA LYS A 487 4.65 -26.54 3.82
C LYS A 487 3.37 -26.75 4.63
N ALA A 488 2.26 -26.18 4.17
CA ALA A 488 0.95 -26.54 4.68
C ALA A 488 0.68 -28.03 4.46
N LYS A 489 -0.01 -28.67 5.40
CA LYS A 489 -0.46 -30.05 5.20
C LYS A 489 -1.62 -30.05 4.21
N ASN A 490 -1.74 -31.11 3.43
CA ASN A 490 -2.77 -31.21 2.38
C ASN A 490 -4.20 -31.11 2.97
N GLU A 491 -4.42 -31.74 4.12
CA GLU A 491 -5.69 -31.71 4.85
C GLU A 491 -6.09 -30.33 5.37
N ASP A 492 -5.12 -29.44 5.59
CA ASP A 492 -5.35 -28.07 6.10
C ASP A 492 -5.67 -27.07 4.96
N ILE A 493 -5.56 -27.48 3.68
CA ILE A 493 -5.83 -26.61 2.53
C ILE A 493 -7.35 -26.52 2.29
N THR A 494 -7.94 -25.42 2.76
CA THR A 494 -9.39 -25.19 2.74
C THR A 494 -9.92 -24.48 1.50
N GLY A 495 -9.07 -23.79 0.72
CA GLY A 495 -9.52 -22.90 -0.34
C GLY A 495 -9.55 -21.41 0.03
N GLN A 496 -9.28 -21.05 1.29
CA GLN A 496 -9.38 -19.67 1.81
C GLN A 496 -8.31 -18.73 1.28
N PHE A 497 -7.12 -19.24 0.94
CA PHE A 497 -6.08 -18.47 0.27
C PHE A 497 -6.21 -18.70 -1.24
N VAL A 498 -6.32 -17.61 -2.00
CA VAL A 498 -6.38 -17.63 -3.46
C VAL A 498 -5.24 -16.81 -4.00
N HIS A 499 -4.41 -17.44 -4.82
CA HIS A 499 -3.31 -16.85 -5.53
C HIS A 499 -3.68 -16.72 -7.01
N ILE A 500 -3.65 -15.51 -7.54
CA ILE A 500 -4.02 -15.21 -8.92
C ILE A 500 -2.78 -14.73 -9.66
N GLU A 501 -2.38 -15.48 -10.68
CA GLU A 501 -1.30 -15.14 -11.62
C GLU A 501 -1.92 -14.81 -12.97
N GLN A 502 -1.56 -13.67 -13.56
CA GLN A 502 -2.21 -13.23 -14.78
C GLN A 502 -1.29 -12.50 -15.74
N LYS A 503 -1.60 -12.65 -17.03
CA LYS A 503 -0.96 -11.90 -18.12
C LYS A 503 -1.48 -10.47 -18.16
N ARG A 504 -0.75 -9.59 -18.85
CA ARG A 504 -1.03 -8.15 -18.88
C ARG A 504 -2.48 -7.82 -19.25
N LYS A 505 -3.02 -8.54 -20.23
CA LYS A 505 -4.39 -8.32 -20.72
C LYS A 505 -5.46 -8.35 -19.63
N PHE A 506 -5.31 -9.21 -18.61
CA PHE A 506 -6.30 -9.36 -17.54
C PHE A 506 -6.01 -8.39 -16.39
N ARG A 507 -4.74 -8.18 -16.07
CA ARG A 507 -4.30 -7.21 -15.07
C ARG A 507 -4.75 -5.79 -15.38
N ASP A 508 -4.66 -5.40 -16.66
CA ASP A 508 -5.04 -4.07 -17.12
C ASP A 508 -6.59 -3.94 -17.26
N ASN A 509 -7.37 -4.99 -16.93
CA ASN A 509 -8.83 -5.01 -16.97
C ASN A 509 -9.45 -5.28 -15.58
N TRP A 510 -9.14 -4.42 -14.62
CA TRP A 510 -9.77 -4.34 -13.30
C TRP A 510 -11.29 -4.48 -13.26
N ASN A 511 -12.03 -3.93 -14.23
CA ASN A 511 -13.50 -3.97 -14.24
C ASN A 511 -14.02 -5.41 -14.34
N ILE A 512 -13.41 -6.25 -15.20
CA ILE A 512 -13.82 -7.66 -15.28
C ILE A 512 -13.57 -8.39 -13.96
N TRP A 513 -12.48 -8.08 -13.26
CA TRP A 513 -12.20 -8.69 -11.97
C TRP A 513 -13.16 -8.24 -10.88
N ALA A 514 -13.53 -6.95 -10.87
CA ALA A 514 -14.54 -6.43 -9.96
C ALA A 514 -15.91 -7.10 -10.16
N ASP A 515 -16.31 -7.32 -11.42
CA ASP A 515 -17.55 -8.02 -11.76
C ASP A 515 -17.49 -9.51 -11.34
N VAL A 516 -16.42 -10.22 -11.72
CA VAL A 516 -16.20 -11.63 -11.37
C VAL A 516 -16.19 -11.84 -9.86
N ILE A 517 -15.47 -11.01 -9.11
CA ILE A 517 -15.42 -11.10 -7.64
C ILE A 517 -16.78 -10.74 -7.04
N SER A 518 -17.44 -9.72 -7.58
CA SER A 518 -18.75 -9.33 -7.07
C SER A 518 -19.80 -10.43 -7.22
N GLU A 519 -19.74 -11.19 -8.31
CA GLU A 519 -20.60 -12.34 -8.59
C GLU A 519 -20.25 -13.55 -7.69
N VAL A 520 -18.98 -13.95 -7.63
CA VAL A 520 -18.53 -15.11 -6.84
C VAL A 520 -18.82 -14.93 -5.34
N PHE A 521 -18.69 -13.70 -4.85
CA PHE A 521 -18.88 -13.35 -3.44
C PHE A 521 -20.10 -12.47 -3.22
N ALA A 522 -21.14 -12.61 -4.05
CA ALA A 522 -22.43 -12.00 -3.78
C ALA A 522 -22.99 -12.54 -2.45
N ARG A 523 -23.45 -11.65 -1.56
CA ARG A 523 -24.07 -12.07 -0.30
C ARG A 523 -25.35 -12.84 -0.63
N THR A 524 -25.33 -14.15 -0.39
CA THR A 524 -26.48 -15.04 -0.61
C THR A 524 -27.71 -14.64 0.23
N GLY A 525 -27.54 -13.87 1.31
CA GLY A 525 -28.60 -13.50 2.25
C GLY A 525 -29.37 -12.19 2.04
N GLY A 526 -29.07 -11.41 0.98
CA GLY A 526 -29.80 -10.15 0.72
C GLY A 526 -31.04 -10.32 -0.17
N ALA A 527 -30.95 -11.18 -1.18
CA ALA A 527 -32.03 -11.39 -2.15
C ALA A 527 -33.18 -12.24 -1.60
N GLU A 528 -32.91 -13.16 -0.67
CA GLU A 528 -33.94 -14.03 -0.09
C GLU A 528 -34.86 -13.30 0.91
N ARG A 529 -34.36 -12.30 1.64
CA ARG A 529 -35.20 -11.48 2.53
C ARG A 529 -36.20 -10.62 1.78
N TYR A 530 -35.87 -10.14 0.58
CA TYR A 530 -36.82 -9.40 -0.25
C TYR A 530 -37.77 -10.29 -1.06
N ARG A 531 -37.34 -11.51 -1.45
CA ARG A 531 -38.23 -12.45 -2.16
C ARG A 531 -39.32 -13.04 -1.28
N ASN A 532 -39.09 -13.19 0.02
CA ASN A 532 -40.08 -13.73 0.96
C ASN A 532 -40.99 -12.67 1.60
N GLN A 533 -40.63 -11.38 1.55
CA GLN A 533 -41.56 -10.29 1.94
C GLN A 533 -42.57 -9.94 0.84
N GLY A 534 -42.36 -10.38 -0.40
CA GLY A 534 -43.32 -10.23 -1.50
C GLY A 534 -44.32 -11.39 -1.67
N LYS A 535 -44.30 -12.40 -0.79
CA LYS A 535 -45.17 -13.59 -0.88
C LYS A 535 -46.12 -13.80 0.31
N SER A 536 -46.12 -12.91 1.31
CA SER A 536 -47.13 -12.93 2.39
C SER A 536 -48.16 -11.79 2.29
N ALA A 537 -48.26 -11.17 1.11
CA ALA A 537 -49.25 -10.14 0.82
C ALA A 537 -49.85 -10.39 -0.58
N PHE A 538 -50.40 -11.58 -0.78
CA PHE A 538 -51.44 -11.88 -1.77
C PHE A 538 -52.32 -13.00 -1.24
#